data_AF-A0A7J3MY39-F1
#
_entry.id   AF-A0A7J3MY39-F1
#
_cell.length_a   1.000
_cell.length_b   1.000
_cell.length_c   1.000
_cell.angle_alpha   90.00
_cell.angle_beta   90.00
_cell.angle_gamma   90.00
#
_symmetry.space_group_name_H-M   'P 1'
#
loop_
_entity.id
_entity.type
_entity.pdbx_description
1 polymer ?
#
loop_
_entity_poly.entity_id
_entity_poly.type
_entity_poly.pdbx_seq_one_letter_code
_entity_poly.pdbx_strand_id
1 'polypeptide(L)'
;MSTPSTIQTPPEAESIISLVRIASILALIFGIIMIIVGVVTLIVIVGIIPLVFGVIDIIIYVNCKEIISLVEDGEYRRAKEKTFIWMIIGFILGGILIGIILLIAYIKYDELLRRVQTSAPTGTFI
;
A
#
# COMPACT_ATOMS: atom_id res chain seq x y z
N MET A 1 -20.52 -9.92 32.73
CA MET A 1 -20.17 -8.78 31.86
C MET A 1 -19.02 -9.25 30.98
N SER A 2 -19.32 -9.76 29.78
CA SER A 2 -18.31 -10.20 28.81
C SER A 2 -17.60 -8.95 28.29
N THR A 3 -16.32 -8.80 28.62
CA THR A 3 -15.47 -7.77 28.02
C THR A 3 -15.56 -7.91 26.50
N PRO A 4 -15.88 -6.84 25.75
CA PRO A 4 -15.86 -6.89 24.30
C PRO A 4 -14.44 -7.32 23.90
N SER A 5 -14.34 -8.46 23.22
CA SER A 5 -13.08 -8.94 22.68
C SER A 5 -12.63 -7.93 21.63
N THR A 6 -11.81 -6.97 22.03
CA THR A 6 -11.08 -6.11 21.12
C THR A 6 -10.35 -7.06 20.18
N ILE A 7 -10.80 -7.15 18.93
CA ILE A 7 -10.16 -7.98 17.92
C ILE A 7 -8.77 -7.37 17.76
N GLN A 8 -7.79 -7.94 18.46
CA GLN A 8 -6.45 -7.41 18.52
C GLN A 8 -5.86 -7.68 17.13
N THR A 9 -5.71 -6.62 16.34
CA THR A 9 -5.04 -6.70 15.04
C THR A 9 -3.66 -7.29 15.25
N PRO A 10 -3.27 -8.32 14.47
CA PRO A 10 -1.96 -8.93 14.65
C PRO A 10 -0.87 -7.86 14.48
N PRO A 11 0.20 -7.86 15.29
CA PRO A 11 1.28 -6.87 15.18
C PRO A 11 1.87 -6.80 13.76
N GLU A 12 1.78 -7.91 13.01
CA GLU A 12 2.17 -7.96 11.62
C GLU A 12 1.32 -7.07 10.72
N ALA A 13 -0.01 -7.03 10.93
CA ALA A 13 -0.95 -6.19 10.18
C ALA A 13 -0.69 -4.71 10.43
N GLU A 14 -0.49 -4.32 11.69
CA GLU A 14 -0.22 -2.92 12.03
C GLU A 14 1.04 -2.39 11.36
N SER A 15 2.11 -3.19 11.30
CA SER A 15 3.32 -2.74 10.61
C SER A 15 3.18 -2.76 9.09
N ILE A 16 2.34 -3.61 8.49
CA ILE A 16 2.00 -3.50 7.06
C ILE A 16 1.25 -2.19 6.80
N ILE A 17 0.24 -1.87 7.62
CA ILE A 17 -0.50 -0.61 7.53
C ILE A 17 0.46 0.58 7.63
N SER A 18 1.38 0.55 8.59
CA SER A 18 2.40 1.59 8.75
C SER A 18 3.28 1.75 7.50
N LEU A 19 3.80 0.65 6.94
CA LEU A 19 4.61 0.68 5.73
C LEU A 19 3.84 1.23 4.52
N VAL A 20 2.61 0.74 4.30
CA VAL A 20 1.75 1.21 3.20
C VAL A 20 1.36 2.67 3.41
N ARG A 21 1.18 3.12 4.65
CA ARG A 21 0.91 4.53 4.98
C ARG A 21 2.12 5.43 4.72
N ILE A 22 3.34 4.97 5.02
CA ILE A 22 4.56 5.71 4.66
C ILE A 22 4.67 5.80 3.14
N ALA A 23 4.45 4.70 2.41
CA ALA A 23 4.45 4.69 0.95
C ALA A 23 3.40 5.66 0.37
N SER A 24 2.20 5.71 0.96
CA SER A 24 1.14 6.61 0.50
C SER A 24 1.49 8.08 0.69
N ILE A 25 2.08 8.45 1.84
CA ILE A 25 2.52 9.81 2.13
C ILE A 25 3.62 10.22 1.14
N LEU A 26 4.59 9.34 0.88
CA LEU A 26 5.64 9.61 -0.09
C LEU A 26 5.08 9.80 -1.49
N ALA A 27 4.20 8.90 -1.95
CA ALA A 27 3.52 9.03 -3.23
C ALA A 27 2.78 10.36 -3.34
N LEU A 28 2.06 10.77 -2.30
CA LEU A 28 1.35 12.05 -2.30
C LEU A 28 2.32 13.24 -2.43
N ILE A 29 3.43 13.24 -1.68
CA ILE A 29 4.43 14.32 -1.72
C ILE A 29 5.07 14.40 -3.12
N PHE A 30 5.53 13.26 -3.65
CA PHE A 30 6.12 13.20 -5.00
C PHE A 30 5.10 13.62 -6.07
N GLY A 31 3.86 13.16 -5.97
CA GLY A 31 2.81 13.51 -6.91
C GLY A 31 2.51 15.01 -6.94
N ILE A 32 2.41 15.65 -5.77
CA ILE A 32 2.20 17.11 -5.67
C ILE A 32 3.39 17.86 -6.27
N ILE A 33 4.62 17.46 -5.96
CA ILE A 33 5.83 18.09 -6.52
C ILE A 33 5.85 17.94 -8.04
N MET A 34 5.58 16.75 -8.57
CA MET A 34 5.55 16.46 -10.00
C MET A 34 4.47 17.25 -10.73
N ILE A 35 3.29 17.42 -10.13
CA ILE A 35 2.22 18.27 -10.69
C ILE A 35 2.67 19.73 -10.75
N ILE A 36 3.23 20.27 -9.66
CA ILE A 36 3.69 21.67 -9.62
C ILE A 36 4.79 21.90 -10.66
N VAL A 37 5.80 21.02 -10.69
CA VAL A 37 6.87 21.05 -11.68
C VAL A 37 6.29 20.94 -13.09
N GLY A 38 5.36 20.01 -13.32
CA GLY A 38 4.71 19.79 -14.61
C GLY A 38 3.93 21.01 -15.10
N VAL A 39 3.24 21.74 -14.21
CA VAL A 39 2.55 22.98 -14.56
C VAL A 39 3.54 24.08 -14.92
N VAL A 40 4.64 24.22 -14.18
CA VAL A 40 5.69 25.22 -14.46
C VAL A 40 6.40 24.90 -15.78
N THR A 41 6.75 23.64 -16.03
CA THR A 41 7.48 23.21 -17.23
C THR A 41 6.60 23.13 -18.48
N LEU A 42 5.27 23.11 -18.33
CA LEU A 42 4.32 23.24 -19.44
C LEU A 42 4.59 24.51 -20.27
N ILE A 43 5.02 25.58 -19.60
CA ILE A 43 5.39 26.87 -20.20
C ILE A 43 6.70 26.76 -21.03
N VAL A 44 7.56 25.78 -20.70
CA VAL A 44 8.95 25.67 -21.20
C VAL A 44 9.14 24.47 -22.16
N ILE A 45 8.07 23.97 -22.77
CA ILE A 45 8.06 22.90 -23.81
C ILE A 45 8.35 21.48 -23.29
N VAL A 46 8.94 21.29 -22.10
CA VAL A 46 9.24 19.96 -21.51
C VAL A 46 7.97 19.18 -21.11
N GLY A 47 6.80 19.82 -21.18
CA GLY A 47 5.57 19.13 -21.57
C GLY A 47 4.97 18.22 -20.51
N ILE A 48 3.85 17.62 -20.88
CA ILE A 48 2.87 16.92 -20.03
C ILE A 48 3.41 15.73 -19.20
N ILE A 49 4.67 15.33 -19.39
CA ILE A 49 5.26 14.14 -18.76
C ILE A 49 5.24 14.21 -17.23
N PRO A 50 5.75 15.27 -16.55
CA PRO A 50 5.73 15.33 -15.09
C PRO A 50 4.29 15.38 -14.55
N LEU A 51 3.36 15.95 -15.31
CA LEU A 51 1.93 15.94 -14.98
C LEU A 51 1.36 14.51 -14.99
N VAL A 52 1.69 13.70 -15.99
CA VAL A 52 1.26 12.29 -16.05
C VAL A 52 1.82 11.50 -14.88
N PHE A 53 3.12 11.67 -14.58
CA PHE A 53 3.76 11.03 -13.43
C PHE A 53 3.10 11.46 -12.11
N GLY A 54 2.84 12.76 -11.95
CA GLY A 54 2.15 13.27 -10.78
C GLY A 54 0.75 12.71 -10.61
N VAL A 55 -0.02 12.54 -11.69
CA VAL A 55 -1.33 11.87 -11.64
C VAL A 55 -1.19 10.41 -11.21
N ILE A 56 -0.21 9.68 -11.73
CA ILE A 56 0.04 8.28 -11.34
C ILE A 56 0.35 8.18 -9.84
N ASP A 57 1.17 9.08 -9.31
CA ASP A 57 1.48 9.14 -7.88
C ASP A 57 0.24 9.38 -7.00
N ILE A 58 -0.69 10.22 -7.45
CA ILE A 58 -1.99 10.40 -6.78
C ILE A 58 -2.82 9.11 -6.83
N ILE A 59 -2.80 8.38 -7.94
CA ILE A 59 -3.50 7.08 -8.04
C ILE A 59 -2.87 6.06 -7.08
N ILE A 60 -1.53 6.01 -6.98
CA ILE A 60 -0.82 5.17 -6.01
C ILE A 60 -1.28 5.52 -4.58
N TYR A 61 -1.33 6.80 -4.23
CA TYR A 61 -1.81 7.25 -2.91
C TYR A 61 -3.22 6.74 -2.58
N VAL A 62 -4.17 6.85 -3.51
CA VAL A 62 -5.54 6.37 -3.32
C VAL A 62 -5.55 4.85 -3.13
N ASN A 63 -4.77 4.12 -3.92
CA ASN A 63 -4.71 2.66 -3.81
C ASN A 63 -4.01 2.17 -2.54
N CYS A 64 -3.03 2.90 -2.02
CA CYS A 64 -2.45 2.60 -0.71
C CYS A 64 -3.49 2.72 0.41
N LYS A 65 -4.42 3.70 0.35
CA LYS A 65 -5.52 3.77 1.31
C LYS A 65 -6.44 2.57 1.23
N GLU A 66 -6.75 2.11 0.02
CA GLU A 66 -7.57 0.92 -0.17
C GLU A 66 -6.87 -0.35 0.32
N ILE A 67 -5.56 -0.48 0.08
CA ILE A 67 -4.77 -1.57 0.66
C ILE A 67 -4.86 -1.56 2.19
N ILE A 68 -4.73 -0.39 2.83
CA ILE A 68 -4.88 -0.26 4.29
C ILE A 68 -6.26 -0.72 4.73
N SER A 69 -7.33 -0.30 4.06
CA SER A 69 -8.71 -0.76 4.34
C SER A 69 -8.81 -2.27 4.25
N LEU A 70 -8.27 -2.89 3.20
CA LEU A 70 -8.29 -4.36 3.03
C LEU A 70 -7.54 -5.08 4.16
N VAL A 71 -6.47 -4.48 4.71
CA VAL A 71 -5.76 -5.04 5.87
C VAL A 71 -6.58 -4.90 7.14
N GLU A 72 -7.23 -3.74 7.34
CA GLU A 72 -8.11 -3.48 8.49
C GLU A 72 -9.35 -4.39 8.47
N ASP A 73 -9.88 -4.71 7.29
CA ASP A 73 -11.02 -5.62 7.07
C ASP A 73 -10.63 -7.11 7.20
N GLY A 74 -9.34 -7.41 7.41
CA GLY A 74 -8.83 -8.78 7.48
C GLY A 74 -8.74 -9.51 6.13
N GLU A 75 -8.98 -8.82 5.01
CA GLU A 75 -8.84 -9.34 3.64
C GLU A 75 -7.36 -9.42 3.18
N TYR A 76 -6.48 -10.02 4.01
CA TYR A 76 -5.02 -10.00 3.83
C TYR A 76 -4.54 -10.53 2.47
N ARG A 77 -5.26 -11.50 1.89
CA ARG A 77 -4.90 -12.07 0.59
C ARG A 77 -5.12 -11.09 -0.56
N ARG A 78 -6.25 -10.38 -0.56
CA ARG A 78 -6.54 -9.32 -1.53
C ARG A 78 -5.64 -8.12 -1.32
N ALA A 79 -5.40 -7.73 -0.07
CA ALA A 79 -4.46 -6.67 0.27
C ALA A 79 -3.05 -6.96 -0.27
N LYS A 80 -2.57 -8.20 -0.14
CA LYS A 80 -1.28 -8.66 -0.68
C LYS A 80 -1.24 -8.56 -2.21
N GLU A 81 -2.22 -9.13 -2.90
CA GLU A 81 -2.31 -9.11 -4.36
C GLU A 81 -2.33 -7.67 -4.90
N LYS A 82 -3.10 -6.79 -4.24
CA LYS A 82 -3.17 -5.38 -4.60
C LYS A 82 -1.84 -4.66 -4.34
N THR A 83 -1.19 -4.93 -3.20
CA THR A 83 0.13 -4.37 -2.87
C THR A 83 1.17 -4.78 -3.92
N PHE A 84 1.11 -6.00 -4.44
CA PHE A 84 2.02 -6.46 -5.50
C PHE A 84 1.90 -5.64 -6.78
N ILE A 85 0.68 -5.42 -7.25
CA ILE A 85 0.42 -4.65 -8.47
C ILE A 85 0.93 -3.21 -8.30
N TRP A 86 0.60 -2.57 -7.19
CA TRP A 86 1.00 -1.20 -6.92
C TRP A 86 2.49 -1.04 -6.64
N MET A 87 3.15 -2.07 -6.12
CA MET A 87 4.61 -2.11 -5.99
C MET A 87 5.29 -2.05 -7.36
N ILE A 88 4.85 -2.87 -8.32
CA ILE A 88 5.40 -2.87 -9.69
C ILE A 88 5.19 -1.51 -10.35
N ILE A 89 3.97 -0.98 -10.27
CA ILE A 89 3.63 0.34 -10.80
C ILE A 89 4.47 1.42 -10.11
N GLY A 90 4.60 1.37 -8.80
CA GLY A 90 5.42 2.30 -8.01
C GLY A 90 6.90 2.26 -8.41
N PHE A 91 7.47 1.08 -8.63
CA PHE A 91 8.87 0.95 -9.08
C PHE A 91 9.11 1.59 -10.45
N ILE A 92 8.19 1.39 -11.39
CA ILE A 92 8.34 1.85 -12.78
C ILE A 92 8.01 3.35 -12.89
N LEU A 93 6.97 3.81 -12.20
CA LEU A 93 6.35 5.11 -12.42
C LEU A 93 6.44 6.06 -11.22
N GLY A 94 6.35 5.58 -9.98
CA GLY A 94 6.44 6.46 -8.79
C GLY A 94 7.86 6.65 -8.25
N GLY A 95 8.79 5.78 -8.65
CA GLY A 95 10.18 5.80 -8.23
C GLY A 95 10.55 4.65 -7.28
N ILE A 96 11.85 4.36 -7.25
CA ILE A 96 12.44 3.21 -6.55
C ILE A 96 12.08 3.21 -5.06
N LEU A 97 12.04 4.37 -4.39
CA LEU A 97 11.79 4.46 -2.95
C LEU A 97 10.38 3.97 -2.58
N ILE A 98 9.35 4.39 -3.33
CA ILE A 98 7.97 3.95 -3.12
C ILE A 98 7.86 2.45 -3.37
N GLY A 99 8.47 1.97 -4.46
CA GLY A 99 8.53 0.56 -4.80
C GLY A 99 9.15 -0.30 -3.70
N ILE A 100 10.30 0.12 -3.13
CA ILE A 100 10.99 -0.62 -2.05
C ILE A 100 10.09 -0.73 -0.81
N ILE A 101 9.41 0.34 -0.41
CA ILE A 101 8.57 0.31 0.79
C ILE A 101 7.38 -0.63 0.59
N LEU A 102 6.74 -0.60 -0.59
CA LEU A 102 5.67 -1.53 -0.95
C LEU A 102 6.17 -2.97 -1.06
N LEU A 103 7.42 -3.19 -1.47
CA LEU A 103 8.05 -4.51 -1.49
C LEU A 103 8.22 -5.07 -0.07
N ILE A 104 8.69 -4.24 0.87
CA ILE A 104 8.82 -4.63 2.27
C ILE A 104 7.44 -4.98 2.85
N ALA A 105 6.41 -4.18 2.55
CA ALA A 105 5.03 -4.49 2.93
C ALA A 105 4.57 -5.82 2.33
N TYR A 106 4.84 -6.06 1.04
CA TYR A 106 4.47 -7.28 0.32
C TYR A 106 5.04 -8.55 0.97
N ILE A 107 6.34 -8.56 1.28
CA ILE A 107 7.02 -9.70 1.91
C ILE A 107 6.40 -10.01 3.28
N LYS A 108 5.99 -8.97 4.02
CA LYS A 108 5.43 -9.13 5.36
C LYS A 108 4.05 -9.78 5.39
N TYR A 109 3.31 -9.76 4.28
CA TYR A 109 2.05 -10.50 4.17
C TYR A 109 2.23 -12.01 4.26
N ASP A 110 3.37 -12.57 3.83
CA ASP A 110 3.59 -14.02 3.87
C ASP A 110 3.62 -14.55 5.31
N GLU A 111 4.29 -13.82 6.20
CA GLU A 111 4.31 -14.15 7.62
C GLU A 111 2.91 -14.04 8.24
N LEU A 112 2.18 -12.98 7.89
CA LEU A 112 0.85 -12.70 8.41
C LEU A 112 -0.17 -13.77 7.96
N LEU A 113 -0.19 -14.10 6.66
CA LEU A 113 -1.06 -15.14 6.10
C LEU A 113 -0.76 -16.51 6.71
N ARG A 114 0.52 -16.86 6.92
CA ARG A 114 0.90 -18.10 7.59
C ARG A 114 0.36 -18.16 9.02
N ARG A 115 0.46 -17.07 9.78
CA ARG A 115 -0.06 -17.01 11.17
C ARG A 115 -1.57 -17.15 11.22
N VAL A 116 -2.29 -16.45 10.34
CA VAL A 116 -3.76 -16.52 10.25
C VAL A 116 -4.24 -17.92 9.85
N GLN A 117 -3.54 -18.59 8.94
CA GLN A 117 -3.84 -19.97 8.55
C GLN A 117 -3.61 -20.96 9.69
N THR A 118 -2.52 -20.83 10.45
CA THR A 118 -2.22 -21.73 11.58
C THR A 118 -3.14 -21.50 12.78
N SER A 119 -3.73 -20.31 12.92
CA SER A 119 -4.66 -19.98 14.02
C SER A 119 -6.13 -20.26 13.68
N ALA A 120 -6.46 -20.62 12.43
CA ALA A 120 -7.75 -21.19 12.10
C ALA A 120 -7.86 -22.58 12.76
N PRO A 121 -8.83 -22.82 13.67
CA PRO A 121 -8.94 -24.11 14.34
C PRO A 121 -9.19 -25.20 13.31
N THR A 122 -8.30 -26.18 13.26
CA THR A 122 -8.58 -27.51 12.70
C THR A 122 -9.67 -28.15 13.56
N GLY A 123 -10.92 -27.75 13.33
CA GLY A 123 -12.11 -28.21 14.03
C GLY A 123 -12.79 -29.33 13.25
N THR A 124 -12.37 -30.55 13.54
CA THR A 124 -13.25 -31.72 13.72
C THR A 124 -14.22 -32.08 12.59
N PHE A 125 -13.73 -32.80 11.58
CA PHE A 125 -14.54 -33.81 10.87
C PHE A 125 -14.10 -35.20 11.35
N ILE A 126 -14.66 -35.62 12.47
CA ILE A 126 -14.89 -37.04 12.79
C ILE A 126 -16.40 -37.25 12.78
#